data_AF-A0A2M7XMD6-F1
#
_entry.id   AF-A0A2M7XMD6-F1
#
_cell.length_a   1.000
_cell.length_b   1.000
_cell.length_c   1.000
_cell.angle_alpha   90.00
_cell.angle_beta   90.00
_cell.angle_gamma   90.00
#
_symmetry.space_group_name_H-M   'P 1'
#
loop_
_entity.id
_entity.type
_entity.pdbx_description
1 polymer ?
#
loop_
_entity_poly.entity_id
_entity_poly.type
_entity_poly.pdbx_seq_one_letter_code
_entity_poly.pdbx_strand_id
1 'polypeptide(L)'
;MYVIGKTGTGKSTLIANMAIDDMKKKHGLAVIDPHGDLSEILLDYIPSHRINDVCYLDPSDKEHPFAINILEVNDLTQAELVTSGIISIFYKIYSFSWGPRLEHILRNTLLTLAQTPGSTLVDIPRILTDRDFRHRVVQKLNDPVLNNFWQSEFEKMPDRLQQEAISPILNKVGQFVSSPSIRAIIGQPKSTIDLEKIMNEGKILIINLSQGRLGEDNAALLGAMIISKIQLAAMNRVNIPEAQRKDFYLYVDEFQNFATNSFVKILSEARKYRLNLCLANQYMAQIDLPVQKAIFGNAGTLISFLVGAEDGFILEKEFGGVFVQKDLVGLSNFQTIIKLAIDNLTSRPFFAYTLPLPQSKNQNHEKVIKVSQQRYSYRKNS
;
A
#
# COMPACT_ATOMS: atom_id res chain seq x y z
N MET A 1 -0.77 15.43 -2.50
CA MET A 1 0.53 15.96 -2.94
C MET A 1 1.19 14.92 -3.83
N TYR A 2 1.73 15.35 -4.96
CA TYR A 2 2.53 14.51 -5.86
C TYR A 2 3.94 15.07 -5.98
N VAL A 3 4.93 14.20 -5.83
CA VAL A 3 6.36 14.52 -5.87
C VAL A 3 7.01 13.68 -6.95
N ILE A 4 7.71 14.29 -7.90
CA ILE A 4 8.39 13.56 -8.98
C ILE A 4 9.84 14.00 -9.11
N GLY A 5 10.72 13.05 -9.42
CA GLY A 5 12.11 13.34 -9.74
C GLY A 5 13.02 12.12 -9.69
N LYS A 6 14.14 12.19 -10.41
CA LYS A 6 15.13 11.10 -10.48
C LYS A 6 15.68 10.72 -9.10
N THR A 7 16.29 9.53 -9.04
CA THR A 7 16.98 9.05 -7.84
C THR A 7 18.06 10.03 -7.38
N GLY A 8 18.22 10.19 -6.07
CA GLY A 8 19.25 11.07 -5.48
C GLY A 8 18.95 12.58 -5.51
N THR A 9 17.78 13.00 -6.01
CA THR A 9 17.44 14.43 -6.15
C THR A 9 16.96 15.10 -4.87
N GLY A 10 16.59 14.33 -3.84
CA GLY A 10 16.14 14.84 -2.53
C GLY A 10 14.70 14.49 -2.13
N LYS A 11 13.98 13.68 -2.91
CA LYS A 11 12.58 13.26 -2.62
C LYS A 11 12.40 12.67 -1.22
N SER A 12 13.17 11.65 -0.88
CA SER A 12 13.05 10.97 0.42
C SER A 12 13.40 11.90 1.58
N THR A 13 14.35 12.83 1.40
CA THR A 13 14.68 13.88 2.38
C THR A 13 13.52 14.87 2.58
N LEU A 14 12.82 15.24 1.50
CA LEU A 14 11.62 16.07 1.59
C LEU A 14 10.50 15.34 2.36
N ILE A 15 10.24 14.07 2.03
CA ILE A 15 9.26 13.24 2.76
C ILE A 15 9.64 13.11 4.24
N ALA A 16 10.90 12.83 4.54
CA ALA A 16 11.39 12.71 5.91
C ALA A 16 11.14 13.99 6.70
N ASN A 17 11.46 15.16 6.14
CA ASN A 17 11.21 16.44 6.80
C ASN A 17 9.72 16.66 7.11
N MET A 18 8.83 16.35 6.15
CA MET A 18 7.39 16.47 6.36
C MET A 18 6.89 15.51 7.46
N ALA A 19 7.29 14.23 7.40
CA ALA A 19 6.90 13.25 8.40
C ALA A 19 7.44 13.60 9.80
N ILE A 20 8.67 14.11 9.89
CA ILE A 20 9.26 14.57 11.17
C ILE A 20 8.46 15.73 11.77
N ASP A 21 8.08 16.70 10.94
CA ASP A 21 7.25 17.82 11.39
C ASP A 21 5.87 17.34 11.88
N ASP A 22 5.23 16.43 11.16
CA ASP A 22 3.96 15.82 11.54
C ASP A 22 4.04 15.05 12.88
N MET A 23 5.11 14.28 13.09
CA MET A 23 5.33 13.58 14.35
C MET A 23 5.45 14.55 15.53
N LYS A 24 6.15 15.68 15.34
CA LYS A 24 6.32 16.73 16.36
C LYS A 24 5.01 17.46 16.65
N LYS A 25 4.19 17.69 15.63
CA LYS A 25 2.86 18.34 15.74
C LYS A 25 1.75 17.41 16.22
N LYS A 26 2.09 16.17 16.58
CA LYS A 26 1.14 15.13 17.05
C LYS A 26 0.12 14.70 16.00
N HIS A 27 0.47 14.82 14.72
CA HIS A 27 -0.33 14.24 13.65
C HIS A 27 -0.14 12.71 13.59
N GLY A 28 -1.16 12.02 13.08
CA GLY A 28 -1.08 10.61 12.73
C GLY A 28 -0.58 10.44 11.31
N LEU A 29 0.31 9.49 11.08
CA LEU A 29 0.89 9.28 9.77
C LEU A 29 1.24 7.82 9.49
N ALA A 30 1.38 7.51 8.22
CA ALA A 30 1.94 6.27 7.70
C ALA A 30 3.06 6.59 6.70
N VAL A 31 4.17 5.86 6.78
CA VAL A 31 5.25 5.90 5.79
C VAL A 31 5.45 4.51 5.21
N ILE A 32 5.48 4.43 3.89
CA ILE A 32 5.76 3.20 3.14
C ILE A 32 7.03 3.41 2.35
N ASP A 33 8.02 2.55 2.63
CA ASP A 33 9.38 2.71 2.15
C ASP A 33 9.90 1.38 1.57
N PRO A 34 10.04 1.28 0.23
CA PRO A 34 10.54 0.07 -0.42
C PRO A 34 12.05 -0.16 -0.25
N HIS A 35 12.83 0.81 0.22
CA HIS A 35 14.28 0.69 0.34
C HIS A 35 14.73 0.47 1.79
N GLY A 36 14.03 1.09 2.74
CA GLY A 36 14.25 0.98 4.18
C GLY A 36 14.99 2.18 4.76
N ASP A 37 15.76 2.92 3.95
CA ASP A 37 16.56 4.06 4.41
C ASP A 37 15.70 5.16 5.03
N LEU A 38 14.55 5.46 4.44
CA LEU A 38 13.63 6.48 4.97
C LEU A 38 13.05 6.03 6.32
N SER A 39 12.74 4.75 6.46
CA SER A 39 12.25 4.15 7.71
C SER A 39 13.27 4.27 8.83
N GLU A 40 14.52 3.87 8.57
CA GLU A 40 15.63 3.98 9.52
C GLU A 40 15.89 5.43 9.94
N ILE A 41 15.87 6.35 8.97
CA ILE A 41 15.99 7.79 9.25
C ILE A 41 14.90 8.25 10.21
N LEU A 42 13.63 7.89 9.97
CA LEU A 42 12.50 8.37 10.78
C LEU A 42 12.55 7.88 12.23
N LEU A 43 13.06 6.67 12.47
CA LEU A 43 13.22 6.11 13.81
C LEU A 43 14.11 6.99 14.71
N ASP A 44 15.11 7.65 14.12
CA ASP A 44 16.01 8.59 14.82
C ASP A 44 15.35 9.93 15.22
N TYR A 45 14.12 10.19 14.76
CA TYR A 45 13.40 11.44 15.01
C TYR A 45 12.06 11.27 15.74
N ILE A 46 11.69 10.04 16.13
CA ILE A 46 10.47 9.78 16.91
C ILE A 46 10.54 10.49 18.27
N PRO A 47 9.64 11.46 18.57
CA PRO A 47 9.63 12.13 19.87
C PRO A 47 9.39 11.15 21.02
N SER A 48 10.05 11.35 22.17
CA SER A 48 9.95 10.41 23.31
C SER A 48 8.51 10.21 23.81
N HIS A 49 7.65 11.21 23.68
CA HIS A 49 6.23 11.15 24.06
C HIS A 49 5.34 10.40 23.05
N ARG A 50 5.87 10.06 21.86
CA ARG A 50 5.16 9.31 20.80
C ARG A 50 5.66 7.88 20.63
N ILE A 51 6.66 7.43 21.39
CA ILE A 51 7.23 6.07 21.26
C ILE A 51 6.14 4.99 21.33
N ASN A 52 5.17 5.15 22.23
CA ASN A 52 4.07 4.21 22.40
C ASN A 52 3.05 4.23 21.24
N ASP A 53 3.10 5.24 20.38
CA ASP A 53 2.20 5.40 19.25
C ASP A 53 2.78 4.80 17.97
N VAL A 54 4.04 4.34 17.99
CA VAL A 54 4.71 3.81 16.80
C VAL A 54 4.37 2.34 16.58
N CYS A 55 3.88 2.04 15.38
CA CYS A 55 3.78 0.72 14.78
C CYS A 55 4.84 0.65 13.67
N TYR A 56 5.99 0.08 13.99
CA TYR A 56 7.07 -0.22 13.05
C TYR A 56 6.94 -1.66 12.55
N LEU A 57 6.84 -1.83 11.24
CA LEU A 57 6.67 -3.12 10.57
C LEU A 57 7.86 -3.39 9.65
N ASP A 58 8.60 -4.45 9.94
CA ASP A 58 9.69 -4.96 9.10
C ASP A 58 9.43 -6.45 8.81
N PRO A 59 8.98 -6.82 7.59
CA PRO A 59 8.74 -8.20 7.20
C PRO A 59 9.98 -9.09 7.21
N SER A 60 11.18 -8.50 7.28
CA SER A 60 12.43 -9.25 7.35
C SER A 60 12.80 -9.69 8.78
N ASP A 61 12.13 -9.16 9.80
CA ASP A 61 12.24 -9.63 11.19
C ASP A 61 11.50 -10.97 11.36
N LYS A 62 12.28 -12.06 11.36
CA LYS A 62 11.76 -13.43 11.47
C LYS A 62 11.40 -13.83 12.90
N GLU A 63 11.95 -13.14 13.89
CA GLU A 63 11.76 -13.44 15.32
C GLU A 63 10.49 -12.77 15.86
N HIS A 64 10.15 -11.60 15.31
CA HIS A 64 8.98 -10.81 15.69
C HIS A 64 8.06 -10.54 14.49
N PRO A 65 7.50 -11.58 13.84
CA PRO A 65 6.57 -11.39 12.74
C PRO A 65 5.32 -10.66 13.22
N PHE A 66 4.80 -9.78 12.37
CA PHE A 66 3.45 -9.23 12.49
C PHE A 66 2.51 -9.99 11.55
N ALA A 67 1.20 -9.85 11.75
CA ALA A 67 0.20 -10.46 10.88
C ALA A 67 -0.72 -9.42 10.24
N ILE A 68 -0.99 -9.59 8.95
CA ILE A 68 -1.99 -8.82 8.19
C ILE A 68 -2.77 -9.79 7.33
N ASN A 69 -4.01 -10.06 7.74
CA ASN A 69 -4.94 -10.82 6.93
C ASN A 69 -5.75 -9.87 6.05
N ILE A 70 -5.45 -9.84 4.75
CA ILE A 70 -6.22 -8.98 3.83
C ILE A 70 -7.70 -9.41 3.71
N LEU A 71 -7.99 -10.70 3.89
CA LEU A 71 -9.34 -11.27 3.86
C LEU A 71 -10.12 -11.06 5.17
N GLU A 72 -9.46 -10.62 6.24
CA GLU A 72 -10.15 -10.27 7.48
C GLU A 72 -11.01 -9.03 7.26
N VAL A 73 -12.33 -9.22 7.28
CA VAL A 73 -13.34 -8.16 7.19
C VAL A 73 -14.25 -8.21 8.41
N ASN A 74 -14.64 -7.03 8.91
CA ASN A 74 -15.64 -6.91 9.98
C ASN A 74 -17.07 -6.92 9.42
N ASP A 75 -17.22 -6.53 8.15
CA ASP A 75 -18.48 -6.49 7.43
C ASP A 75 -18.33 -7.23 6.10
N LEU A 76 -19.20 -8.23 5.87
CA LEU A 76 -19.20 -9.04 4.66
C LEU A 76 -19.50 -8.23 3.40
N THR A 77 -20.13 -7.06 3.51
CA THR A 77 -20.32 -6.16 2.35
C THR A 77 -18.98 -5.69 1.76
N GLN A 78 -17.89 -5.78 2.53
CA GLN A 78 -16.54 -5.41 2.07
C GLN A 78 -15.83 -6.53 1.31
N ALA A 79 -16.37 -7.75 1.27
CA ALA A 79 -15.73 -8.90 0.65
C ALA A 79 -15.42 -8.67 -0.83
N GLU A 80 -16.31 -8.01 -1.57
CA GLU A 80 -16.09 -7.65 -2.98
C GLU A 80 -14.96 -6.64 -3.16
N LEU A 81 -14.93 -5.61 -2.30
CA LEU A 81 -13.92 -4.56 -2.35
C LEU A 81 -12.53 -5.13 -2.05
N VAL A 82 -12.43 -5.96 -1.01
CA VAL A 82 -11.21 -6.69 -0.66
C VAL A 82 -10.77 -7.60 -1.81
N THR A 83 -11.68 -8.37 -2.37
CA THR A 83 -11.38 -9.28 -3.50
C THR A 83 -10.87 -8.51 -4.71
N SER A 84 -11.54 -7.41 -5.07
CA SER A 84 -11.13 -6.55 -6.18
C SER A 84 -9.75 -5.93 -5.96
N GLY A 85 -9.46 -5.51 -4.73
CA GLY A 85 -8.14 -5.03 -4.32
C GLY A 85 -7.07 -6.10 -4.53
N ILE A 86 -7.28 -7.31 -4.01
CA ILE A 86 -6.33 -8.43 -4.16
C ILE A 86 -6.10 -8.78 -5.63
N ILE A 87 -7.17 -8.88 -6.42
CA ILE A 87 -7.06 -9.14 -7.87
C ILE A 87 -6.23 -8.05 -8.55
N SER A 88 -6.45 -6.78 -8.21
CA SER A 88 -5.69 -5.66 -8.78
C SER A 88 -4.19 -5.76 -8.44
N ILE A 89 -3.86 -6.24 -7.24
CA ILE A 89 -2.46 -6.48 -6.83
C ILE A 89 -1.85 -7.62 -7.65
N PHE A 90 -2.51 -8.77 -7.74
CA PHE A 90 -2.02 -9.91 -8.52
C PHE A 90 -1.92 -9.58 -10.02
N TYR A 91 -2.88 -8.83 -10.55
CA TYR A 91 -2.85 -8.35 -11.93
C TYR A 91 -1.63 -7.47 -12.18
N LYS A 92 -1.32 -6.55 -11.26
CA LYS A 92 -0.14 -5.68 -11.38
C LYS A 92 1.16 -6.49 -11.44
N ILE A 93 1.34 -7.44 -10.53
CA ILE A 93 2.57 -8.23 -10.44
C ILE A 93 2.72 -9.16 -11.65
N TYR A 94 1.62 -9.69 -12.19
CA TYR A 94 1.66 -10.72 -13.24
C TYR A 94 0.91 -10.36 -14.53
N SER A 95 0.84 -9.07 -14.86
CA SER A 95 0.03 -8.56 -15.99
C SER A 95 0.31 -9.29 -17.31
N PHE A 96 1.57 -9.63 -17.57
CA PHE A 96 2.02 -10.34 -18.79
C PHE A 96 1.47 -11.77 -18.94
N SER A 97 1.03 -12.42 -17.86
CA SER A 97 0.53 -13.80 -17.85
C SER A 97 -0.86 -13.90 -17.20
N TRP A 98 -1.65 -12.84 -17.32
CA TRP A 98 -3.01 -12.75 -16.81
C TRP A 98 -4.04 -13.13 -17.87
N GLY A 99 -5.01 -13.98 -17.52
CA GLY A 99 -6.04 -14.44 -18.44
C GLY A 99 -7.45 -14.39 -17.83
N PRO A 100 -8.51 -14.25 -18.64
CA PRO A 100 -9.89 -14.13 -18.13
C PRO A 100 -10.31 -15.32 -17.26
N ARG A 101 -9.90 -16.54 -17.62
CA ARG A 101 -10.21 -17.75 -16.83
C ARG A 101 -9.50 -17.75 -15.47
N LEU A 102 -8.24 -17.33 -15.44
CA LEU A 102 -7.46 -17.19 -14.20
C LEU A 102 -8.17 -16.21 -13.27
N GLU A 103 -8.53 -15.04 -13.79
CA GLU A 103 -9.23 -14.02 -13.01
C GLU A 103 -10.58 -14.53 -12.48
N HIS A 104 -11.37 -15.18 -13.32
CA HIS A 104 -12.68 -15.72 -12.92
C HIS A 104 -12.55 -16.73 -11.77
N ILE A 105 -11.66 -17.72 -11.89
CA ILE A 105 -11.47 -18.73 -10.84
C ILE A 105 -10.90 -18.08 -9.57
N LEU A 106 -9.89 -17.22 -9.69
CA LEU A 106 -9.28 -16.55 -8.55
C LEU A 106 -10.27 -15.64 -7.84
N ARG A 107 -11.12 -14.91 -8.58
CA ARG A 107 -12.16 -14.03 -8.02
C ARG A 107 -13.17 -14.81 -7.19
N ASN A 108 -13.73 -15.88 -7.74
CA ASN A 108 -14.68 -16.72 -7.00
C ASN A 108 -14.01 -17.40 -5.79
N THR A 109 -12.75 -17.77 -5.91
CA THR A 109 -11.95 -18.31 -4.81
C THR A 109 -11.78 -17.29 -3.68
N LEU A 110 -11.35 -16.06 -4.01
CA LEU A 110 -11.16 -14.99 -3.04
C LEU A 110 -12.46 -14.55 -2.39
N LEU A 111 -13.56 -14.43 -3.14
CA LEU A 111 -14.89 -14.14 -2.59
C LEU A 111 -15.33 -15.22 -1.60
N THR A 112 -15.15 -16.49 -1.97
CA THR A 112 -15.46 -17.62 -1.09
C THR A 112 -14.66 -17.55 0.21
N LEU A 113 -13.36 -17.31 0.13
CA LEU A 113 -12.49 -17.22 1.32
C LEU A 113 -12.79 -15.96 2.15
N ALA A 114 -13.10 -14.82 1.53
CA ALA A 114 -13.48 -13.59 2.23
C ALA A 114 -14.80 -13.75 3.02
N GLN A 115 -15.72 -14.59 2.53
CA GLN A 115 -16.95 -14.95 3.24
C GLN A 115 -16.77 -16.10 4.25
N THR A 116 -15.58 -16.72 4.29
CA THR A 116 -15.29 -17.84 5.19
C THR A 116 -14.52 -17.38 6.42
N PRO A 117 -15.10 -17.45 7.63
CA PRO A 117 -14.43 -16.99 8.84
C PRO A 117 -13.09 -17.68 9.08
N GLY A 118 -12.06 -16.87 9.31
CA GLY A 118 -10.71 -17.33 9.62
C GLY A 118 -9.88 -17.80 8.43
N SER A 119 -10.39 -17.68 7.20
CA SER A 119 -9.62 -17.93 6.00
C SER A 119 -8.54 -16.89 5.74
N THR A 120 -7.51 -17.31 5.02
CA THR A 120 -6.32 -16.55 4.68
C THR A 120 -5.94 -16.77 3.22
N LEU A 121 -4.99 -16.00 2.69
CA LEU A 121 -4.50 -16.21 1.33
C LEU A 121 -3.76 -17.55 1.16
N VAL A 122 -3.29 -18.13 2.27
CA VAL A 122 -2.65 -19.46 2.28
C VAL A 122 -3.66 -20.58 1.98
N ASP A 123 -4.96 -20.32 2.13
CA ASP A 123 -6.02 -21.28 1.83
C ASP A 123 -6.37 -21.36 0.33
N ILE A 124 -5.90 -20.42 -0.50
CA ILE A 124 -6.19 -20.40 -1.95
C ILE A 124 -5.73 -21.68 -2.66
N PRO A 125 -4.49 -22.17 -2.49
CA PRO A 125 -4.11 -23.45 -3.08
C PRO A 125 -5.00 -24.59 -2.58
N ARG A 126 -5.29 -24.60 -1.27
CA ARG A 126 -6.02 -25.68 -0.62
C ARG A 126 -7.45 -25.81 -1.14
N ILE A 127 -8.20 -24.73 -1.27
CA ILE A 127 -9.58 -24.80 -1.79
C ILE A 127 -9.63 -25.21 -3.27
N LEU A 128 -8.58 -24.93 -4.03
CA LEU A 128 -8.48 -25.35 -5.43
C LEU A 128 -8.11 -26.83 -5.58
N THR A 129 -7.22 -27.36 -4.73
CA THR A 129 -6.67 -28.72 -4.89
C THR A 129 -7.32 -29.80 -4.00
N ASP A 130 -7.78 -29.44 -2.79
CA ASP A 130 -8.35 -30.37 -1.80
C ASP A 130 -9.88 -30.35 -1.88
N ARG A 131 -10.46 -31.44 -2.43
CA ARG A 131 -11.92 -31.57 -2.61
C ARG A 131 -12.67 -31.58 -1.28
N ASP A 132 -12.15 -32.23 -0.25
CA ASP A 132 -12.81 -32.36 1.05
C ASP A 132 -12.80 -31.03 1.81
N PHE A 133 -11.69 -30.28 1.74
CA PHE A 133 -11.64 -28.93 2.27
C PHE A 133 -12.63 -28.02 1.52
N ARG A 134 -12.65 -28.05 0.19
CA ARG A 134 -13.58 -27.27 -0.60
C ARG A 134 -15.04 -27.58 -0.25
N HIS A 135 -15.45 -28.84 -0.20
CA HIS A 135 -16.82 -29.20 0.16
C HIS A 135 -17.21 -28.65 1.54
N ARG A 136 -16.32 -28.74 2.55
CA ARG A 136 -16.58 -28.19 3.90
C ARG A 136 -16.74 -26.66 3.92
N VAL A 137 -16.02 -25.95 3.05
CA VAL A 137 -16.13 -24.50 2.90
C VAL A 137 -17.42 -24.14 2.17
N VAL A 138 -17.66 -24.77 1.00
CA VAL A 138 -18.82 -24.48 0.13
C VAL A 138 -20.14 -24.76 0.84
N GLN A 139 -20.25 -25.83 1.62
CA GLN A 139 -21.46 -26.14 2.40
C GLN A 139 -21.86 -25.05 3.41
N LYS A 140 -20.94 -24.18 3.80
CA LYS A 140 -21.19 -23.07 4.74
C LYS A 140 -21.48 -21.75 4.03
N LEU A 141 -21.44 -21.71 2.70
CA LEU A 141 -21.71 -20.50 1.93
C LEU A 141 -23.22 -20.28 1.80
N ASN A 142 -23.65 -19.06 2.12
CA ASN A 142 -25.02 -18.62 1.92
C ASN A 142 -25.26 -18.01 0.51
N ASP A 143 -24.21 -17.84 -0.29
CA ASP A 143 -24.25 -17.20 -1.60
C ASP A 143 -24.60 -18.21 -2.71
N PRO A 144 -25.76 -18.10 -3.38
CA PRO A 144 -26.17 -19.04 -4.42
C PRO A 144 -25.29 -18.96 -5.68
N VAL A 145 -24.69 -17.81 -5.97
CA VAL A 145 -23.82 -17.61 -7.13
C VAL A 145 -22.50 -18.34 -6.92
N LEU A 146 -21.89 -18.20 -5.75
CA LEU A 146 -20.66 -18.93 -5.40
C LEU A 146 -20.91 -20.45 -5.32
N ASN A 147 -22.04 -20.87 -4.74
CA ASN A 147 -22.43 -22.28 -4.72
C ASN A 147 -22.55 -22.85 -6.14
N ASN A 148 -23.20 -22.11 -7.05
CA ASN A 148 -23.31 -22.52 -8.45
C ASN A 148 -21.94 -22.57 -9.16
N PHE A 149 -21.05 -21.61 -8.92
CA PHE A 149 -19.69 -21.66 -9.45
C PHE A 149 -18.98 -22.96 -9.03
N TRP A 150 -18.99 -23.30 -7.74
CA TRP A 150 -18.29 -24.50 -7.27
C TRP A 150 -18.93 -25.80 -7.77
N GLN A 151 -20.26 -25.95 -7.65
CA GLN A 151 -20.96 -27.21 -7.94
C GLN A 151 -21.24 -27.42 -9.43
N SER A 152 -21.55 -26.35 -10.17
CA SER A 152 -21.99 -26.44 -11.57
C SER A 152 -20.92 -26.09 -12.58
N GLU A 153 -19.92 -25.30 -12.21
CA GLU A 153 -18.84 -24.89 -13.11
C GLU A 153 -17.55 -25.64 -12.78
N PHE A 154 -16.98 -25.42 -11.58
CA PHE A 154 -15.66 -25.91 -11.22
C PHE A 154 -15.61 -27.44 -11.01
N GLU A 155 -16.57 -28.03 -10.30
CA GLU A 155 -16.62 -29.48 -10.06
C GLU A 155 -17.03 -30.29 -11.30
N LYS A 156 -17.68 -29.66 -12.28
CA LYS A 156 -18.02 -30.33 -13.55
C LYS A 156 -16.89 -30.30 -14.58
N MET A 157 -15.80 -29.55 -14.32
CA MET A 157 -14.64 -29.60 -15.20
C MET A 157 -13.99 -30.99 -15.15
N PRO A 158 -13.63 -31.59 -16.30
CA PRO A 158 -12.80 -32.78 -16.30
C PRO A 158 -11.50 -32.54 -15.54
N ASP A 159 -11.03 -33.52 -14.76
CA ASP A 159 -9.87 -33.37 -13.86
C ASP A 159 -8.65 -32.73 -14.54
N ARG A 160 -8.35 -33.13 -15.78
CA ARG A 160 -7.26 -32.55 -16.56
C ARG A 160 -7.46 -31.05 -16.82
N LEU A 161 -8.66 -30.66 -17.26
CA LEU A 161 -8.98 -29.26 -17.53
C LEU A 161 -8.96 -28.44 -16.23
N GLN A 162 -9.43 -29.01 -15.12
CA GLN A 162 -9.38 -28.38 -13.81
C GLN A 162 -7.93 -28.08 -13.40
N GLN A 163 -7.04 -29.06 -13.51
CA GLN A 163 -5.60 -28.90 -13.20
C GLN A 163 -4.92 -27.85 -14.09
N GLU A 164 -5.19 -27.88 -15.40
CA GLU A 164 -4.68 -26.88 -16.35
C GLU A 164 -5.20 -25.47 -16.03
N ALA A 165 -6.45 -25.35 -15.58
CA ALA A 165 -7.07 -24.07 -15.25
C ALA A 165 -6.54 -23.46 -13.93
N ILE A 166 -6.26 -24.28 -12.90
CA ILE A 166 -5.77 -23.78 -11.61
C ILE A 166 -4.25 -23.61 -11.57
N SER A 167 -3.49 -24.33 -12.40
CA SER A 167 -2.02 -24.28 -12.39
C SER A 167 -1.43 -22.85 -12.44
N PRO A 168 -1.91 -21.94 -13.32
CA PRO A 168 -1.46 -20.55 -13.32
C PRO A 168 -1.72 -19.79 -12.01
N ILE A 169 -2.79 -20.12 -11.29
CA ILE A 169 -3.14 -19.52 -9.99
C ILE A 169 -2.20 -20.08 -8.92
N LEU A 170 -2.02 -21.40 -8.89
CA LEU A 170 -1.14 -22.07 -7.95
C LEU A 170 0.31 -21.58 -8.06
N ASN A 171 0.80 -21.36 -9.28
CA ASN A 171 2.15 -20.85 -9.51
C ASN A 171 2.34 -19.43 -8.94
N LYS A 172 1.37 -18.53 -9.19
CA LYS A 172 1.42 -17.14 -8.74
C LYS A 172 1.26 -17.02 -7.22
N VAL A 173 0.23 -17.65 -6.66
CA VAL A 173 -0.02 -17.62 -5.21
C VAL A 173 1.05 -18.40 -4.46
N GLY A 174 1.50 -19.52 -5.01
CA GLY A 174 2.52 -20.39 -4.44
C GLY A 174 3.86 -19.69 -4.24
N GLN A 175 4.23 -18.76 -5.14
CA GLN A 175 5.44 -17.95 -4.99
C GLN A 175 5.47 -17.23 -3.62
N PHE A 176 4.36 -16.67 -3.18
CA PHE A 176 4.27 -15.96 -1.90
C PHE A 176 4.10 -16.90 -0.70
N VAL A 177 3.22 -17.90 -0.84
CA VAL A 177 2.93 -18.86 0.24
C VAL A 177 4.15 -19.73 0.55
N SER A 178 5.05 -19.96 -0.41
CA SER A 178 6.27 -20.73 -0.21
C SER A 178 7.26 -20.03 0.73
N SER A 179 7.32 -18.69 0.71
CA SER A 179 8.20 -17.90 1.58
C SER A 179 7.74 -17.97 3.04
N PRO A 180 8.55 -18.51 3.97
CA PRO A 180 8.14 -18.63 5.38
C PRO A 180 7.87 -17.28 6.04
N SER A 181 8.62 -16.23 5.68
CA SER A 181 8.44 -14.88 6.22
C SER A 181 7.11 -14.27 5.75
N ILE A 182 6.79 -14.40 4.45
CA ILE A 182 5.52 -13.89 3.92
C ILE A 182 4.35 -14.70 4.47
N ARG A 183 4.46 -16.03 4.48
CA ARG A 183 3.43 -16.92 5.04
C ARG A 183 3.15 -16.64 6.51
N ALA A 184 4.15 -16.24 7.30
CA ALA A 184 3.94 -15.81 8.68
C ALA A 184 3.01 -14.58 8.76
N ILE A 185 3.18 -13.62 7.84
CA ILE A 185 2.42 -12.37 7.82
C ILE A 185 0.99 -12.57 7.30
N ILE A 186 0.82 -13.24 6.16
CA ILE A 186 -0.48 -13.35 5.47
C ILE A 186 -1.29 -14.59 5.87
N GLY A 187 -0.68 -15.52 6.61
CA GLY A 187 -1.25 -16.82 6.95
C GLY A 187 -1.92 -16.89 8.32
N GLN A 188 -1.98 -15.78 9.07
CA GLN A 188 -2.75 -15.75 10.32
C GLN A 188 -4.19 -15.34 10.04
N PRO A 189 -5.19 -16.02 10.63
CA PRO A 189 -6.60 -15.63 10.52
C PRO A 189 -6.90 -14.22 11.01
N LYS A 190 -6.14 -13.74 12.01
CA LYS A 190 -6.29 -12.45 12.66
C LYS A 190 -5.05 -11.60 12.49
N SER A 191 -5.26 -10.35 12.11
CA SER A 191 -4.20 -9.34 12.01
C SER A 191 -3.75 -8.93 13.41
N THR A 192 -2.44 -8.73 13.61
CA THR A 192 -1.93 -8.16 14.87
C THR A 192 -2.05 -6.63 14.89
N ILE A 193 -2.41 -6.04 13.75
CA ILE A 193 -2.43 -4.60 13.53
C ILE A 193 -3.84 -4.18 13.14
N ASP A 194 -4.34 -3.18 13.85
CA ASP A 194 -5.61 -2.51 13.54
C ASP A 194 -5.31 -1.15 12.92
N LEU A 195 -5.40 -1.10 11.58
CA LEU A 195 -5.13 0.12 10.81
C LEU A 195 -6.20 1.19 11.02
N GLU A 196 -7.44 0.81 11.31
CA GLU A 196 -8.51 1.78 11.62
C GLU A 196 -8.22 2.49 12.94
N LYS A 197 -7.82 1.72 13.96
CA LYS A 197 -7.36 2.26 15.25
C LYS A 197 -6.12 3.14 15.10
N ILE A 198 -5.11 2.70 14.35
CA ILE A 198 -3.91 3.50 14.07
C ILE A 198 -4.29 4.84 13.45
N MET A 199 -5.17 4.82 12.46
CA MET A 199 -5.59 6.02 11.75
C MET A 199 -6.38 6.97 12.67
N ASN A 200 -7.36 6.46 13.41
CA ASN A 200 -8.31 7.27 14.22
C ASN A 200 -7.71 7.76 15.55
N GLU A 201 -6.76 7.02 16.12
CA GLU A 201 -6.03 7.45 17.31
C GLU A 201 -4.89 8.43 16.97
N GLY A 202 -4.53 8.56 15.69
CA GLY A 202 -3.45 9.44 15.25
C GLY A 202 -2.07 8.86 15.55
N LYS A 203 -1.89 7.56 15.32
CA LYS A 203 -0.64 6.83 15.54
C LYS A 203 0.36 7.02 14.40
N ILE A 204 1.56 6.50 14.58
CA ILE A 204 2.64 6.52 13.59
C ILE A 204 2.82 5.11 13.07
N LEU A 205 2.64 4.91 11.77
CA LEU A 205 2.88 3.64 11.08
C LEU A 205 4.12 3.81 10.19
N ILE A 206 5.14 2.98 10.39
CA ILE A 206 6.33 2.98 9.53
C ILE A 206 6.49 1.56 9.00
N ILE A 207 6.51 1.42 7.68
CA ILE A 207 6.53 0.14 7.00
C ILE A 207 7.80 0.07 6.16
N ASN A 208 8.77 -0.68 6.65
CA ASN A 208 10.04 -0.93 6.00
C ASN A 208 9.89 -2.16 5.09
N LEU A 209 9.79 -1.94 3.78
CA LEU A 209 9.62 -2.98 2.76
C LEU A 209 10.91 -3.22 1.96
N SER A 210 12.07 -3.03 2.60
CA SER A 210 13.40 -3.15 1.97
C SER A 210 13.48 -4.31 0.97
N GLN A 211 13.40 -3.97 -0.32
CA GLN A 211 13.35 -4.91 -1.43
C GLN A 211 14.61 -5.79 -1.48
N GLY A 212 15.76 -5.25 -1.07
CA GLY A 212 17.01 -6.01 -0.96
C GLY A 212 16.95 -7.16 0.04
N ARG A 213 16.08 -7.08 1.06
CA ARG A 213 15.87 -8.14 2.07
C ARG A 213 14.69 -9.06 1.74
N LEU A 214 13.66 -8.54 1.08
CA LEU A 214 12.40 -9.28 0.84
C LEU A 214 12.27 -9.86 -0.57
N GLY A 215 12.98 -9.29 -1.54
CA GLY A 215 12.68 -9.44 -2.96
C GLY A 215 11.60 -8.46 -3.42
N GLU A 216 11.69 -8.05 -4.69
CA GLU A 216 10.83 -7.02 -5.28
C GLU A 216 9.34 -7.41 -5.26
N ASP A 217 9.00 -8.61 -5.74
CA ASP A 217 7.61 -9.09 -5.80
C ASP A 217 6.95 -9.17 -4.41
N ASN A 218 7.70 -9.63 -3.40
CA ASN A 218 7.21 -9.74 -2.03
C ASN A 218 6.97 -8.37 -1.40
N ALA A 219 7.90 -7.43 -1.60
CA ALA A 219 7.74 -6.06 -1.14
C ALA A 219 6.55 -5.38 -1.83
N ALA A 220 6.43 -5.53 -3.15
CA ALA A 220 5.32 -4.99 -3.92
C ALA A 220 3.97 -5.56 -3.45
N LEU A 221 3.88 -6.87 -3.24
CA LEU A 221 2.68 -7.53 -2.70
C LEU A 221 2.30 -6.95 -1.33
N LEU A 222 3.23 -6.97 -0.36
CA LEU A 222 2.96 -6.52 1.00
C LEU A 222 2.61 -5.04 1.04
N GLY A 223 3.34 -4.19 0.33
CA GLY A 223 3.04 -2.76 0.26
C GLY A 223 1.66 -2.49 -0.33
N ALA A 224 1.31 -3.14 -1.44
CA ALA A 224 0.00 -2.96 -2.04
C ALA A 224 -1.14 -3.51 -1.16
N MET A 225 -0.91 -4.60 -0.41
CA MET A 225 -1.86 -5.12 0.58
C MET A 225 -2.08 -4.14 1.73
N ILE A 226 -1.00 -3.61 2.30
CA ILE A 226 -1.08 -2.66 3.41
C ILE A 226 -1.81 -1.39 2.95
N ILE A 227 -1.49 -0.87 1.76
CA ILE A 227 -2.19 0.31 1.26
C ILE A 227 -3.67 0.01 0.99
N SER A 228 -4.00 -1.16 0.46
CA SER A 228 -5.41 -1.57 0.30
C SER A 228 -6.13 -1.63 1.65
N LYS A 229 -5.47 -2.09 2.72
CA LYS A 229 -6.03 -2.06 4.07
C LYS A 229 -6.14 -0.65 4.64
N ILE A 230 -5.18 0.24 4.37
CA ILE A 230 -5.28 1.67 4.73
C ILE A 230 -6.47 2.32 4.00
N GLN A 231 -6.68 1.99 2.73
CA GLN A 231 -7.84 2.44 1.96
C GLN A 231 -9.15 2.00 2.62
N LEU A 232 -9.26 0.72 2.97
CA LEU A 232 -10.45 0.18 3.65
C LEU A 232 -10.68 0.87 4.99
N ALA A 233 -9.64 1.02 5.82
CA ALA A 233 -9.71 1.73 7.09
C ALA A 233 -10.13 3.19 6.92
N ALA A 234 -9.69 3.87 5.86
CA ALA A 234 -10.11 5.23 5.56
C ALA A 234 -11.59 5.27 5.14
N MET A 235 -12.04 4.36 4.28
CA MET A 235 -13.44 4.28 3.85
C MET A 235 -14.40 4.00 5.02
N ASN A 236 -13.99 3.20 6.01
CA ASN A 236 -14.77 2.95 7.24
C ASN A 236 -15.07 4.23 8.03
N ARG A 237 -14.28 5.29 7.86
CA ARG A 237 -14.55 6.60 8.47
C ARG A 237 -15.81 7.28 7.92
N VAL A 238 -16.46 6.72 6.90
CA VAL A 238 -17.80 7.16 6.47
C VAL A 238 -18.78 7.20 7.65
N ASN A 239 -18.60 6.31 8.63
CA ASN A 239 -19.41 6.21 9.84
C ASN A 239 -19.05 7.24 10.93
N ILE A 240 -18.00 8.04 10.74
CA ILE A 240 -17.57 9.09 11.66
C ILE A 240 -17.97 10.45 11.06
N PRO A 241 -18.62 11.37 11.79
CA PRO A 241 -18.89 12.72 11.29
C PRO A 241 -17.61 13.42 10.83
N GLU A 242 -17.65 14.12 9.69
CA GLU A 242 -16.45 14.71 9.06
C GLU A 242 -15.66 15.62 10.01
N ALA A 243 -16.35 16.43 10.82
CA ALA A 243 -15.75 17.32 11.81
C ALA A 243 -14.97 16.58 12.92
N GLN A 244 -15.28 15.31 13.17
CA GLN A 244 -14.62 14.47 14.19
C GLN A 244 -13.51 13.60 13.60
N ARG A 245 -13.45 13.46 12.26
CA ARG A 245 -12.36 12.72 11.61
C ARG A 245 -11.05 13.46 11.87
N LYS A 246 -10.00 12.74 12.24
CA LYS A 246 -8.65 13.28 12.35
C LYS A 246 -7.91 13.13 11.02
N ASP A 247 -7.10 14.12 10.69
CA ASP A 247 -6.17 14.02 9.56
C ASP A 247 -5.18 12.88 9.78
N PHE A 248 -4.97 12.10 8.73
CA PHE A 248 -3.95 11.06 8.69
C PHE A 248 -3.13 11.19 7.41
N TYR A 249 -1.81 11.28 7.55
CA TYR A 249 -0.91 11.55 6.44
C TYR A 249 -0.28 10.25 5.94
N LEU A 250 -0.48 9.90 4.67
CA LEU A 250 0.13 8.73 4.05
C LEU A 250 1.23 9.18 3.09
N TYR A 251 2.46 8.93 3.47
CA TYR A 251 3.65 9.12 2.66
C TYR A 251 4.03 7.79 2.00
N VAL A 252 4.06 7.77 0.67
CA VAL A 252 4.48 6.61 -0.10
C VAL A 252 5.69 7.01 -0.93
N ASP A 253 6.87 6.53 -0.54
CA ASP A 253 8.06 6.66 -1.36
C ASP A 253 8.04 5.61 -2.47
N GLU A 254 8.57 5.99 -3.63
CA GLU A 254 8.57 5.18 -4.86
C GLU A 254 7.22 4.47 -5.12
N PHE A 255 6.15 5.28 -5.11
CA PHE A 255 4.76 4.86 -5.22
C PHE A 255 4.47 3.94 -6.41
N GLN A 256 5.24 4.04 -7.50
CA GLN A 256 5.09 3.16 -8.66
C GLN A 256 5.23 1.68 -8.32
N ASN A 257 5.95 1.31 -7.25
CA ASN A 257 6.05 -0.08 -6.81
C ASN A 257 4.70 -0.64 -6.35
N PHE A 258 3.80 0.22 -5.88
CA PHE A 258 2.53 -0.19 -5.24
C PHE A 258 1.29 0.30 -5.98
N ALA A 259 1.44 1.22 -6.94
CA ALA A 259 0.36 1.79 -7.75
C ALA A 259 -0.49 0.75 -8.51
N THR A 260 -1.67 0.41 -8.01
CA THR A 260 -2.69 -0.42 -8.69
C THR A 260 -3.84 0.44 -9.20
N ASN A 261 -4.67 -0.07 -10.12
CA ASN A 261 -5.87 0.64 -10.59
C ASN A 261 -6.87 0.96 -9.47
N SER A 262 -6.87 0.18 -8.37
CA SER A 262 -7.68 0.49 -7.18
C SER A 262 -7.31 1.82 -6.51
N PHE A 263 -6.09 2.36 -6.74
CA PHE A 263 -5.70 3.69 -6.24
C PHE A 263 -6.42 4.84 -6.91
N VAL A 264 -6.96 4.68 -8.12
CA VAL A 264 -7.69 5.77 -8.78
C VAL A 264 -8.86 6.24 -7.89
N LYS A 265 -9.53 5.28 -7.24
CA LYS A 265 -10.60 5.55 -6.29
C LYS A 265 -10.10 6.26 -5.04
N ILE A 266 -8.99 5.79 -4.43
CA ILE A 266 -8.46 6.45 -3.22
C ILE A 266 -8.02 7.88 -3.53
N LEU A 267 -7.35 8.13 -4.66
CA LEU A 267 -6.92 9.48 -5.05
C LEU A 267 -8.07 10.47 -5.19
N SER A 268 -9.23 9.98 -5.64
CA SER A 268 -10.41 10.82 -5.90
C SER A 268 -11.29 11.01 -4.66
N GLU A 269 -11.28 10.06 -3.71
CA GLU A 269 -12.16 10.06 -2.54
C GLU A 269 -11.45 10.36 -1.21
N ALA A 270 -10.13 10.23 -1.12
CA ALA A 270 -9.35 10.32 0.13
C ALA A 270 -9.64 11.58 0.96
N ARG A 271 -9.90 12.71 0.29
CA ARG A 271 -10.24 13.99 0.95
C ARG A 271 -11.45 13.86 1.87
N LYS A 272 -12.49 13.12 1.45
CA LYS A 272 -13.70 12.89 2.26
C LYS A 272 -13.36 12.17 3.57
N TYR A 273 -12.34 11.32 3.56
CA TYR A 273 -11.95 10.50 4.71
C TYR A 273 -10.81 11.11 5.54
N ARG A 274 -10.43 12.37 5.25
CA ARG A 274 -9.26 13.06 5.86
C ARG A 274 -7.98 12.24 5.78
N LEU A 275 -7.79 11.55 4.66
CA LEU A 275 -6.56 10.86 4.32
C LEU A 275 -5.74 11.74 3.38
N ASN A 276 -4.61 12.25 3.86
CA ASN A 276 -3.73 13.16 3.13
C ASN A 276 -2.64 12.36 2.43
N LEU A 277 -2.68 12.30 1.10
CA LEU A 277 -1.74 11.50 0.30
C LEU A 277 -0.52 12.33 -0.11
N CYS A 278 0.68 11.80 0.10
CA CYS A 278 1.93 12.26 -0.46
C CYS A 278 2.58 11.11 -1.23
N LEU A 279 2.51 11.17 -2.56
CA LEU A 279 3.02 10.12 -3.44
C LEU A 279 4.31 10.63 -4.12
N ALA A 280 5.42 9.90 -3.93
CA ALA A 280 6.67 10.19 -4.61
C ALA A 280 6.99 9.15 -5.69
N ASN A 281 7.45 9.61 -6.84
CA ASN A 281 7.77 8.77 -7.98
C ASN A 281 9.09 9.21 -8.64
N GLN A 282 9.80 8.25 -9.24
CA GLN A 282 11.01 8.56 -10.01
C GLN A 282 10.69 9.17 -11.37
N TYR A 283 9.84 8.51 -12.15
CA TYR A 283 9.40 8.95 -13.47
C TYR A 283 8.01 8.38 -13.78
N MET A 284 7.26 9.04 -14.67
CA MET A 284 5.83 8.72 -14.86
C MET A 284 5.60 7.41 -15.61
N ALA A 285 6.51 7.01 -16.50
CA ALA A 285 6.34 5.84 -17.36
C ALA A 285 6.20 4.50 -16.59
N GLN A 286 6.56 4.44 -15.31
CA GLN A 286 6.33 3.27 -14.44
C GLN A 286 4.90 3.16 -13.90
N ILE A 287 4.07 4.17 -14.13
CA ILE A 287 2.71 4.25 -13.62
C ILE A 287 1.74 4.08 -14.78
N ASP A 288 0.70 3.26 -14.62
CA ASP A 288 -0.33 3.11 -15.64
C ASP A 288 -1.04 4.45 -15.93
N LEU A 289 -1.37 4.68 -17.21
CA LEU A 289 -1.97 5.93 -17.67
C LEU A 289 -3.25 6.35 -16.90
N PRO A 290 -4.18 5.46 -16.54
CA PRO A 290 -5.33 5.83 -15.71
C PRO A 290 -4.92 6.36 -14.32
N VAL A 291 -3.89 5.79 -13.71
CA VAL A 291 -3.37 6.23 -12.40
C VAL A 291 -2.67 7.57 -12.56
N GLN A 292 -1.85 7.77 -13.60
CA GLN A 292 -1.24 9.08 -13.87
C GLN A 292 -2.29 10.18 -14.00
N LYS A 293 -3.35 9.94 -14.79
CA LYS A 293 -4.47 10.90 -14.95
C LYS A 293 -5.16 11.18 -13.62
N ALA A 294 -5.35 10.17 -12.78
CA ALA A 294 -5.93 10.33 -11.46
C ALA A 294 -5.03 11.16 -10.52
N ILE A 295 -3.71 11.00 -10.61
CA ILE A 295 -2.75 11.81 -9.84
C ILE A 295 -2.88 13.28 -10.25
N PHE A 296 -2.73 13.60 -11.54
CA PHE A 296 -2.78 15.00 -11.99
C PHE A 296 -4.16 15.64 -11.81
N GLY A 297 -5.23 14.86 -11.93
CA GLY A 297 -6.59 15.36 -11.69
C GLY A 297 -6.92 15.67 -10.23
N ASN A 298 -6.22 15.06 -9.26
CA ASN A 298 -6.57 15.17 -7.83
C ASN A 298 -5.45 15.76 -6.95
N ALA A 299 -4.19 15.77 -7.40
CA ALA A 299 -3.08 16.31 -6.63
C ALA A 299 -3.13 17.85 -6.60
N GLY A 300 -3.58 18.42 -5.48
CA GLY A 300 -3.59 19.88 -5.31
C GLY A 300 -2.19 20.51 -5.34
N THR A 301 -1.20 19.84 -4.72
CA THR A 301 0.20 20.28 -4.72
C THR A 301 1.06 19.36 -5.56
N LEU A 302 1.84 19.95 -6.47
CA LEU A 302 2.80 19.29 -7.35
C LEU A 302 4.20 19.81 -7.06
N ILE A 303 5.16 18.90 -6.85
CA ILE A 303 6.57 19.20 -6.62
C ILE A 303 7.39 18.42 -7.64
N SER A 304 8.15 19.12 -8.47
CA SER A 304 9.10 18.51 -9.41
C SER A 304 10.52 18.80 -8.96
N PHE A 305 11.30 17.76 -8.74
CA PHE A 305 12.76 17.82 -8.76
C PHE A 305 13.26 17.65 -10.21
N LEU A 306 14.56 17.41 -10.38
CA LEU A 306 15.16 17.04 -11.66
C LEU A 306 14.48 15.81 -12.26
N VAL A 307 13.97 15.96 -13.49
CA VAL A 307 13.24 14.93 -14.24
C VAL A 307 13.86 14.67 -15.61
N GLY A 308 13.37 13.65 -16.31
CA GLY A 308 13.72 13.40 -17.72
C GLY A 308 13.00 14.34 -18.68
N ALA A 309 13.39 14.30 -19.95
CA ALA A 309 12.76 15.12 -20.99
C ALA A 309 11.26 14.79 -21.15
N GLU A 310 10.90 13.51 -21.18
CA GLU A 310 9.51 13.07 -21.35
C GLU A 310 8.60 13.58 -20.22
N ASP A 311 8.98 13.35 -18.97
CA ASP A 311 8.26 13.87 -17.80
C ASP A 311 8.21 15.41 -17.83
N GLY A 312 9.32 16.07 -18.20
CA GLY A 312 9.42 17.52 -18.28
C GLY A 312 8.41 18.14 -19.27
N PHE A 313 8.14 17.47 -20.40
CA PHE A 313 7.13 17.92 -21.36
C PHE A 313 5.70 17.87 -20.80
N ILE A 314 5.40 16.87 -19.98
CA ILE A 314 4.10 16.76 -19.30
C ILE A 314 4.00 17.84 -18.21
N LEU A 315 5.05 17.98 -17.41
CA LEU A 315 5.09 18.91 -16.28
C LEU A 315 5.08 20.38 -16.70
N GLU A 316 5.65 20.75 -17.84
CA GLU A 316 5.55 22.10 -18.40
C GLU A 316 4.08 22.54 -18.55
N LYS A 317 3.22 21.64 -19.02
CA LYS A 317 1.77 21.90 -19.15
C LYS A 317 1.12 22.03 -17.79
N GLU A 318 1.49 21.17 -16.84
CA GLU A 318 1.00 21.24 -15.46
C GLU A 318 1.42 22.53 -14.75
N PHE A 319 2.59 23.07 -15.07
CA PHE A 319 3.05 24.37 -14.56
C PHE A 319 2.57 25.56 -15.39
N GLY A 320 1.64 25.35 -16.33
CA GLY A 320 1.03 26.41 -17.13
C GLY A 320 2.02 27.17 -18.01
N GLY A 321 3.12 26.53 -18.41
CA GLY A 321 4.18 27.14 -19.23
C GLY A 321 5.03 28.19 -18.50
N VAL A 322 4.89 28.35 -17.18
CA VAL A 322 5.75 29.27 -16.39
C VAL A 322 7.19 28.78 -16.34
N PHE A 323 7.37 27.46 -16.28
CA PHE A 323 8.66 26.79 -16.41
C PHE A 323 8.60 25.86 -17.61
N VAL A 324 9.60 25.94 -18.48
CA VAL A 324 9.69 25.09 -19.67
C VAL A 324 10.45 23.81 -19.36
N GLN A 325 10.32 22.81 -20.22
CA GLN A 325 11.02 21.52 -20.10
C GLN A 325 12.51 21.67 -19.78
N LYS A 326 13.20 22.65 -20.40
CA LYS A 326 14.63 22.89 -20.18
C LYS A 326 14.94 23.30 -18.73
N ASP A 327 14.04 24.03 -18.06
CA ASP A 327 14.21 24.41 -16.66
C ASP A 327 14.13 23.19 -15.75
N LEU A 328 13.17 22.31 -16.00
CA LEU A 328 12.92 21.09 -15.21
C LEU A 328 14.04 20.05 -15.35
N VAL A 329 14.59 19.89 -16.56
CA VAL A 329 15.73 19.01 -16.84
C VAL A 329 17.05 19.63 -16.36
N GLY A 330 17.08 20.94 -16.10
CA GLY A 330 18.25 21.67 -15.62
C GLY A 330 18.36 21.81 -14.10
N LEU A 331 17.39 21.30 -13.34
CA LEU A 331 17.41 21.39 -11.87
C LEU A 331 18.61 20.62 -11.28
N SER A 332 19.27 21.23 -10.31
CA SER A 332 20.28 20.56 -9.48
C SER A 332 19.65 19.80 -8.32
N ASN A 333 20.45 18.98 -7.62
CA ASN A 333 19.98 18.28 -6.42
C ASN A 333 19.40 19.28 -5.39
N PHE A 334 18.33 18.87 -4.73
CA PHE A 334 17.59 19.63 -3.72
C PHE A 334 16.87 20.90 -4.24
N GLN A 335 16.94 21.19 -5.54
CA GLN A 335 16.15 22.23 -6.19
C GLN A 335 14.83 21.65 -6.71
N THR A 336 13.77 22.44 -6.60
CA THR A 336 12.41 22.04 -6.98
C THR A 336 11.65 23.16 -7.67
N ILE A 337 10.74 22.79 -8.56
CA ILE A 337 9.63 23.64 -8.99
C ILE A 337 8.37 23.15 -8.28
N ILE A 338 7.65 24.08 -7.66
CA ILE A 338 6.49 23.79 -6.82
C ILE A 338 5.28 24.56 -7.33
N LYS A 339 4.15 23.88 -7.44
CA LYS A 339 2.81 24.45 -7.61
C LYS A 339 1.99 24.03 -6.38
N LEU A 340 1.71 24.97 -5.47
CA LEU A 340 0.98 24.69 -4.23
C LEU A 340 -0.53 24.86 -4.43
N ALA A 341 -1.32 24.05 -3.73
CA ALA A 341 -2.71 24.37 -3.43
C ALA A 341 -2.80 24.92 -2.00
N ILE A 342 -3.26 26.15 -1.85
CA ILE A 342 -3.47 26.83 -0.57
C ILE A 342 -4.92 27.31 -0.55
N ASP A 343 -5.72 26.88 0.42
CA ASP A 343 -7.14 27.26 0.55
C ASP A 343 -7.97 27.03 -0.72
N ASN A 344 -7.70 25.92 -1.43
CA ASN A 344 -8.26 25.56 -2.75
C ASN A 344 -7.87 26.48 -3.91
N LEU A 345 -6.94 27.40 -3.72
CA LEU A 345 -6.34 28.21 -4.78
C LEU A 345 -4.99 27.63 -5.17
N THR A 346 -4.77 27.52 -6.49
CA THR A 346 -3.49 27.09 -7.04
C THR A 346 -2.54 28.27 -7.14
N SER A 347 -1.38 28.17 -6.50
CA SER A 347 -0.33 29.19 -6.59
C SER A 347 0.25 29.25 -8.00
N ARG A 348 0.80 30.40 -8.38
CA ARG A 348 1.75 30.44 -9.50
C ARG A 348 2.92 29.49 -9.18
N PRO A 349 3.38 28.64 -10.11
CA PRO A 349 4.55 27.81 -9.88
C PRO A 349 5.78 28.66 -9.54
N PHE A 350 6.63 28.18 -8.64
CA PHE A 350 7.84 28.88 -8.23
C PHE A 350 8.99 27.90 -7.93
N PHE A 351 10.19 28.42 -7.99
CA PHE A 351 11.42 27.69 -7.68
C PHE A 351 11.69 27.70 -6.17
N ALA A 352 12.13 26.57 -5.61
CA ALA A 352 12.43 26.43 -4.20
C ALA A 352 13.58 25.45 -3.92
N TYR A 353 14.24 25.61 -2.77
CA TYR A 353 15.19 24.66 -2.21
C TYR A 353 14.54 23.83 -1.11
N THR A 354 14.81 22.53 -1.12
CA THR A 354 14.43 21.65 -0.01
C THR A 354 15.42 21.75 1.15
N LEU A 355 14.94 21.48 2.36
CA LEU A 355 15.75 21.52 3.57
C LEU A 355 16.53 20.21 3.74
N PRO A 356 17.76 20.25 4.29
CA PRO A 356 18.42 19.04 4.79
C PRO A 356 17.63 18.45 5.97
N LEU A 357 17.97 17.23 6.38
CA LEU A 357 17.42 16.67 7.62
C LEU A 357 17.78 17.55 8.83
N PRO A 358 16.94 17.61 9.87
CA PRO A 358 17.27 18.33 11.09
C PRO A 358 18.56 17.79 11.72
N GLN A 359 19.46 18.66 12.20
CA GLN A 359 20.75 18.22 12.76
C GLN A 359 20.60 17.36 14.04
N SER A 360 19.58 17.61 14.85
CA SER A 360 19.36 16.91 16.11
C SER A 360 18.59 15.62 15.92
N LYS A 361 19.28 14.49 16.00
CA LYS A 361 18.70 13.16 16.19
C LYS A 361 18.46 12.88 17.67
N ASN A 362 17.54 11.97 17.97
CA ASN A 362 17.35 11.43 19.32
C ASN A 362 18.01 10.04 19.46
N GLN A 363 17.93 9.44 20.65
CA GLN A 363 18.46 8.09 20.93
C GLN A 363 17.31 7.07 21.15
N ASN A 364 16.12 7.33 20.59
CA ASN A 364 14.94 6.50 20.83
C ASN A 364 14.86 5.29 19.90
N HIS A 365 15.69 5.21 18.86
CA HIS A 365 15.61 4.20 17.79
C HIS A 365 15.33 2.78 18.30
N GLU A 366 16.26 2.18 19.04
CA GLU A 366 16.13 0.80 19.53
C GLU A 366 14.91 0.62 20.44
N LYS A 367 14.62 1.65 21.26
CA LYS A 367 13.48 1.65 22.18
C LYS A 367 12.16 1.64 21.42
N VAL A 368 12.06 2.37 20.30
CA VAL A 368 10.89 2.41 19.43
C VAL A 368 10.63 1.03 18.83
N ILE A 369 11.65 0.41 18.23
CA ILE A 369 11.53 -0.93 17.64
C ILE A 369 11.05 -1.93 18.70
N LYS A 370 11.71 -1.97 19.86
CA LYS A 370 11.38 -2.91 20.94
C LYS A 370 9.94 -2.73 21.44
N VAL A 371 9.49 -1.49 21.65
CA VAL A 371 8.11 -1.21 22.08
C VAL A 371 7.10 -1.58 21.00
N SER A 372 7.41 -1.33 19.73
CA SER A 372 6.56 -1.73 18.60
C SER A 372 6.41 -3.25 18.53
N GLN A 373 7.52 -4.00 18.56
CA GLN A 373 7.53 -5.46 18.54
C GLN A 373 6.66 -6.04 19.67
N GLN A 374 6.80 -5.55 20.90
CA GLN A 374 6.00 -6.02 22.04
C GLN A 374 4.49 -5.84 21.86
N ARG A 375 4.04 -4.88 21.02
CA ARG A 375 2.63 -4.54 20.83
C ARG A 375 2.01 -5.14 19.58
N TYR A 376 2.76 -5.20 18.49
CA TYR A 376 2.23 -5.49 17.15
C TYR A 376 2.79 -6.77 16.51
N SER A 377 3.76 -7.43 17.16
CA SER A 377 4.26 -8.73 16.72
C SER A 377 3.72 -9.86 17.59
N TYR A 378 3.74 -11.07 17.05
CA TYR A 378 3.51 -12.29 17.81
C TYR A 378 4.79 -13.10 17.87
N ARG A 379 4.99 -13.86 18.96
CA ARG A 379 6.13 -14.79 19.03
C ARG A 379 5.83 -15.98 18.15
N LYS A 380 6.77 -16.30 17.26
CA LYS A 380 6.71 -17.56 16.52
C LYS A 380 6.94 -18.68 17.53
N ASN A 381 5.91 -19.48 17.80
CA ASN A 381 6.11 -20.71 18.55
C ASN A 381 7.03 -21.59 17.69
N SER A 382 8.22 -21.87 18.23
CA SER A 382 9.30 -22.66 17.64
C SER A 382 8.86 -24.05 17.23
#